data_AF-A0A5C7RGE0-F1
#
_entry.id   AF-A0A5C7RGE0-F1
#
_cell.length_a   1.000
_cell.length_b   1.000
_cell.length_c   1.000
_cell.angle_alpha   90.00
_cell.angle_beta   90.00
_cell.angle_gamma   90.00
#
_symmetry.space_group_name_H-M   'P 1'
#
loop_
_entity.id
_entity.type
_entity.pdbx_description
1 polymer ?
#
loop_
_entity_poly.entity_id
_entity_poly.type
_entity_poly.pdbx_seq_one_letter_code
_entity_poly.pdbx_strand_id
1 'polypeptide(L)'
;MLVFWQLAIATTCVGIYLWFQEPQATLPVQQWGLIMLSAVISYACSFILYLYGMRHIPTALSAFLLGLIPVFGVLLSIVFLDEHLSRLSWRSFALVLALTILLSR
;
A
#
# COMPACT_ATOMS: atom_id res chain seq x y z
N MET A 1 12.09 -11.62 -10.11
CA MET A 1 12.57 -10.55 -11.02
C MET A 1 11.71 -9.28 -10.98
N LEU A 2 10.38 -9.36 -11.00
CA LEU A 2 9.50 -8.17 -10.98
C LEU A 2 9.64 -7.28 -9.72
N VAL A 3 9.68 -7.89 -8.52
CA VAL A 3 9.81 -7.17 -7.24
C VAL A 3 11.11 -6.38 -7.15
N PHE A 4 12.20 -6.95 -7.68
CA PHE A 4 13.50 -6.27 -7.74
C PHE A 4 13.40 -4.96 -8.53
N TRP A 5 12.74 -4.98 -9.69
CA TRP A 5 12.52 -3.79 -10.51
C TRP A 5 11.61 -2.76 -9.83
N GLN A 6 10.55 -3.20 -9.16
CA GLN A 6 9.67 -2.30 -8.41
C GLN A 6 10.42 -1.57 -7.28
N LEU A 7 11.23 -2.29 -6.49
CA LEU A 7 12.02 -1.70 -5.41
C LEU A 7 13.11 -0.77 -5.93
N ALA A 8 13.77 -1.14 -7.03
CA ALA A 8 14.79 -0.29 -7.66
C ALA A 8 14.19 1.03 -8.15
N ILE A 9 13.04 0.97 -8.83
CA ILE A 9 12.35 2.17 -9.32
C ILE A 9 11.87 3.02 -8.14
N ALA A 10 11.22 2.42 -7.13
CA ALA A 10 10.73 3.15 -5.96
C ALA A 10 11.86 3.87 -5.22
N THR A 11 12.98 3.17 -4.97
CA THR A 11 14.15 3.75 -4.29
C THR A 11 14.79 4.87 -5.11
N THR A 12 14.86 4.70 -6.44
CA THR A 12 15.42 5.72 -7.34
C THR A 12 14.53 6.97 -7.37
N CYS A 13 13.21 6.81 -7.47
CA CYS A 13 12.26 7.93 -7.44
C CYS A 13 12.31 8.68 -6.11
N VAL A 14 12.36 7.96 -4.97
CA VAL A 14 12.49 8.58 -3.65
C VAL A 14 13.83 9.30 -3.52
N GLY A 15 14.93 8.70 -3.98
CA GLY A 15 16.25 9.34 -3.97
C GLY A 15 16.29 10.63 -4.80
N ILE A 16 15.69 10.62 -5.99
CA ILE A 16 15.56 11.81 -6.85
C ILE A 16 14.70 12.87 -6.15
N TYR A 17 13.56 12.50 -5.56
CA TYR A 17 12.68 13.42 -4.86
C TYR A 17 13.37 14.09 -3.65
N LEU A 18 14.07 13.29 -2.83
CA LEU A 18 14.84 13.81 -1.69
C LEU A 18 15.98 14.72 -2.14
N TRP A 19 16.62 14.41 -3.27
CA TRP A 19 17.66 15.27 -3.84
C TRP A 19 17.14 16.64 -4.26
N PHE A 20 15.87 16.75 -4.70
CA PHE A 20 15.24 18.02 -5.04
C PHE A 20 14.70 18.81 -3.85
N GLN A 21 14.29 18.13 -2.76
CA GLN A 21 13.68 18.79 -1.59
C GLN A 21 14.70 19.10 -0.49
N GLU A 22 15.52 18.11 -0.11
CA GLU A 22 16.41 18.18 1.05
C GLU A 22 17.75 17.50 0.72
N PRO A 23 18.65 18.17 -0.01
CA PRO A 23 19.93 17.60 -0.47
C PRO A 23 20.86 17.11 0.66
N GLN A 24 20.59 17.49 1.91
CA GLN A 24 21.35 17.13 3.11
C GLN A 24 20.50 16.46 4.19
N ALA A 25 19.41 15.78 3.81
CA ALA A 25 18.60 15.00 4.75
C ALA A 25 19.42 13.86 5.38
N THR A 26 20.01 14.11 6.54
CA THR A 26 20.67 13.09 7.35
C THR A 26 19.66 12.54 8.36
N LEU A 27 19.12 11.36 8.06
CA LEU A 27 18.21 10.68 8.98
C LEU A 27 19.02 10.02 10.11
N PRO A 28 18.69 10.26 11.39
CA PRO A 28 19.29 9.52 12.50
C PRO A 28 19.08 8.01 12.34
N VAL A 29 20.07 7.21 12.79
CA VAL A 29 20.07 5.74 12.68
C VAL A 29 18.79 5.09 13.21
N GLN A 30 18.18 5.69 14.22
CA GLN A 30 16.93 5.21 14.82
C GLN A 30 15.73 5.31 13.86
N GLN A 31 15.68 6.34 13.01
CA GLN A 31 14.64 6.49 11.98
C GLN A 31 14.82 5.48 10.85
N TRP A 32 16.06 5.14 10.48
CA TRP A 32 16.33 4.04 9.55
C TRP A 32 15.79 2.70 10.07
N GLY A 33 15.91 2.45 11.38
CA GLY A 33 15.31 1.29 12.03
C GLY A 33 13.79 1.25 11.90
N LEU A 34 13.11 2.39 12.12
CA LEU A 34 11.66 2.50 11.98
C LEU A 34 11.20 2.34 10.52
N ILE A 35 11.94 2.88 9.55
CA ILE A 35 11.67 2.73 8.12
C ILE A 35 11.84 1.26 7.69
N MET A 36 12.90 0.59 8.15
CA MET A 36 13.09 -0.84 7.91
C MET A 36 11.96 -1.66 8.52
N LEU A 37 11.60 -1.38 9.77
CA LEU A 37 10.53 -2.09 10.46
C LEU A 37 9.18 -1.90 9.75
N SER A 38 8.85 -0.67 9.36
CA SER A 38 7.61 -0.38 8.64
C SER A 38 7.60 -1.05 7.27
N ALA A 39 8.72 -1.07 6.54
CA ALA A 39 8.83 -1.75 5.25
C ALA A 39 8.67 -3.27 5.39
N VAL A 40 9.27 -3.90 6.41
CA VAL A 40 9.13 -5.33 6.67
C VAL A 40 7.68 -5.68 7.02
N ILE A 41 7.05 -4.92 7.91
CA ILE A 41 5.67 -5.19 8.33
C ILE A 41 4.70 -4.93 7.18
N SER A 42 4.79 -3.79 6.51
CA SER A 42 3.83 -3.41 5.47
C SER A 42 3.98 -4.21 4.19
N TYR A 43 5.20 -4.47 3.73
CA TYR A 43 5.45 -5.12 2.44
C TYR A 43 5.77 -6.61 2.60
N ALA A 44 6.81 -6.96 3.37
CA ALA A 44 7.26 -8.35 3.44
C ALA A 44 6.23 -9.27 4.11
N CYS A 45 5.66 -8.85 5.25
CA CYS A 45 4.64 -9.64 5.94
C CYS A 45 3.37 -9.79 5.08
N SER A 46 2.84 -8.69 4.55
CA SER A 46 1.66 -8.71 3.67
C SER A 46 1.88 -9.59 2.44
N PHE A 47 3.07 -9.55 1.83
CA PHE A 47 3.38 -10.36 0.66
C PHE A 47 3.48 -11.86 0.99
N ILE A 48 4.06 -12.22 2.14
CA ILE A 48 4.09 -13.62 2.61
C ILE A 48 2.67 -14.12 2.89
N LEU A 49 1.85 -13.33 3.59
CA LEU A 49 0.45 -13.68 3.87
C LEU A 49 -0.35 -13.83 2.57
N TYR A 50 -0.14 -12.95 1.60
CA TYR A 50 -0.75 -13.05 0.28
C TYR A 50 -0.36 -14.35 -0.44
N LEU A 51 0.94 -14.66 -0.51
CA LEU A 51 1.44 -15.90 -1.10
C LEU A 51 0.89 -17.14 -0.39
N TYR A 52 0.81 -17.11 0.94
CA TYR A 52 0.24 -18.19 1.74
C TYR A 52 -1.27 -18.37 1.46
N GLY A 53 -2.03 -17.26 1.47
CA GLY A 53 -3.45 -17.26 1.17
C GLY A 53 -3.75 -17.83 -0.22
N MET A 54 -3.03 -17.39 -1.24
CA MET A 54 -3.19 -17.90 -2.61
C MET A 54 -3.00 -19.42 -2.76
N ARG A 55 -2.29 -20.08 -1.83
CA ARG A 55 -2.18 -21.55 -1.84
C ARG A 55 -3.46 -22.26 -1.39
N HIS A 56 -4.35 -21.56 -0.69
CA HIS A 56 -5.53 -22.13 -0.02
C HIS A 56 -6.84 -21.63 -0.62
N ILE A 57 -6.84 -20.48 -1.31
CA ILE A 57 -8.04 -19.90 -1.93
C ILE A 57 -7.95 -19.83 -3.46
N PRO A 58 -9.08 -19.97 -4.19
CA PRO A 58 -9.10 -19.80 -5.63
C PRO A 58 -8.65 -18.39 -6.06
N THR A 59 -8.00 -18.30 -7.22
CA THR A 59 -7.49 -17.03 -7.79
C THR A 59 -8.57 -15.94 -7.89
N ALA A 60 -9.81 -16.32 -8.23
CA ALA A 60 -10.93 -15.39 -8.30
C ALA A 60 -11.25 -14.72 -6.95
N LEU A 61 -11.16 -15.49 -5.85
CA LEU A 61 -11.38 -14.98 -4.50
C LEU A 61 -10.24 -14.05 -4.08
N SER A 62 -8.98 -14.39 -4.42
CA SER A 62 -7.82 -13.52 -4.19
C SER A 62 -7.98 -12.18 -4.91
N ALA A 63 -8.42 -12.18 -6.18
CA ALA A 63 -8.66 -10.94 -6.93
C ALA A 63 -9.76 -10.08 -6.31
N PHE A 64 -10.85 -10.71 -5.83
CA PHE A 64 -11.91 -10.02 -5.11
C PHE A 64 -11.41 -9.39 -3.80
N LEU A 65 -10.62 -10.11 -3.00
CA LEU A 65 -10.04 -9.59 -1.76
C LEU A 65 -9.06 -8.43 -2.03
N LEU A 66 -8.24 -8.53 -3.07
CA LEU A 66 -7.36 -7.43 -3.49
C LEU A 66 -8.18 -6.17 -3.85
N GLY A 67 -9.33 -6.35 -4.50
CA GLY A 67 -10.25 -5.27 -4.80
C GLY A 67 -10.90 -4.61 -3.56
N LEU A 68 -10.92 -5.31 -2.42
CA LEU A 68 -11.43 -4.79 -1.15
C LEU A 68 -10.35 -4.09 -0.30
N ILE A 69 -9.06 -4.22 -0.63
CA ILE A 69 -7.97 -3.46 0.04
C ILE A 69 -8.32 -1.97 0.23
N PRO A 70 -8.74 -1.22 -0.81
CA PRO A 70 -9.10 0.20 -0.64
C PRO A 70 -10.27 0.43 0.31
N VAL A 71 -11.21 -0.53 0.43
CA VAL A 71 -12.33 -0.47 1.38
C VAL A 71 -11.85 -0.57 2.81
N PHE A 72 -11.01 -1.57 3.08
CA PHE A 72 -10.40 -1.70 4.39
C PHE A 72 -9.49 -0.52 4.69
N GLY A 73 -8.75 0.00 3.70
CA GLY A 73 -7.91 1.19 3.85
C GLY A 73 -8.70 2.40 4.31
N VAL A 74 -9.82 2.72 3.65
CA VAL A 74 -10.69 3.85 4.04
C VAL A 74 -11.33 3.60 5.41
N LEU A 75 -11.84 2.40 5.66
CA LEU A 75 -12.47 2.06 6.94
C LEU A 75 -11.48 2.19 8.11
N LEU A 76 -10.27 1.67 7.94
CA LEU A 76 -9.21 1.76 8.93
C LEU A 76 -8.72 3.20 9.11
N SER A 77 -8.69 4.03 8.05
CA SER A 77 -8.37 5.46 8.18
C SER A 77 -9.37 6.20 9.07
N ILE A 78 -10.67 5.94 8.90
CA ILE A 78 -11.70 6.54 9.77
C ILE A 78 -11.53 6.05 11.22
N VAL A 79 -11.33 4.74 11.42
CA VAL A 79 -11.30 4.14 12.77
C VAL A 79 -10.02 4.47 13.55
N PHE A 80 -8.86 4.46 12.90
CA PHE A 80 -7.56 4.62 13.56
C PHE A 80 -7.00 6.04 13.48
N LEU A 81 -7.28 6.77 12.40
CA LEU A 81 -6.77 8.12 12.16
C LEU A 81 -7.80 9.22 12.52
N ASP A 82 -9.05 8.84 12.83
CA ASP A 82 -10.19 9.76 13.10
C ASP A 82 -10.37 10.82 11.99
N GLU A 83 -9.98 10.48 10.75
CA GLU A 83 -10.06 11.40 9.62
C GLU A 83 -11.50 11.55 9.14
N HIS A 84 -12.00 12.79 9.18
CA HIS A 84 -13.26 13.15 8.53
C HIS A 84 -13.08 13.20 7.01
N LEU A 85 -13.57 12.17 6.33
CA LEU A 85 -13.51 12.08 4.88
C LEU A 85 -14.28 13.23 4.21
N SER A 86 -13.56 14.04 3.43
CA SER A 86 -14.14 15.03 2.54
C SER A 86 -15.08 14.38 1.51
N ARG A 87 -16.03 15.15 0.98
CA ARG A 87 -16.94 14.71 -0.10
C ARG A 87 -16.18 14.19 -1.32
N LEU A 88 -14.96 14.70 -1.57
CA LEU A 88 -14.10 14.22 -2.65
C LEU A 88 -13.55 12.81 -2.36
N SER A 89 -13.10 12.54 -1.13
CA SER A 89 -12.62 11.21 -0.71
C SER A 89 -13.73 10.16 -0.81
N TRP A 90 -14.97 10.53 -0.48
CA TRP A 90 -16.14 9.68 -0.70
C TRP A 90 -16.38 9.33 -2.18
N ARG A 91 -16.17 10.28 -3.09
CA ARG A 91 -16.29 10.04 -4.54
C ARG A 91 -15.19 9.11 -5.05
N SER A 92 -13.96 9.30 -4.58
CA SER A 92 -12.84 8.41 -4.91
C SER A 92 -13.09 6.98 -4.39
N PHE A 93 -13.61 6.86 -3.17
CA PHE A 93 -13.98 5.57 -2.59
C PHE A 93 -15.08 4.86 -3.40
N ALA A 94 -16.15 5.58 -3.76
CA ALA A 94 -17.22 5.04 -4.58
C ALA A 94 -16.73 4.59 -5.98
N LEU A 95 -15.83 5.36 -6.59
CA LEU A 95 -15.21 5.01 -7.88
C LEU A 95 -14.41 3.71 -7.79
N VAL A 96 -13.59 3.56 -6.76
CA VAL A 96 -12.78 2.37 -6.55
C VAL A 96 -13.65 1.14 -6.28
N LEU A 97 -14.71 1.28 -5.47
CA LEU A 97 -15.70 0.23 -5.26
C LEU A 97 -16.38 -0.20 -6.56
N ALA A 98 -16.85 0.76 -7.36
CA ALA A 98 -17.50 0.48 -8.63
C ALA A 98 -16.57 -0.26 -9.60
N LEU A 99 -15.30 0.15 -9.67
CA LEU A 99 -14.28 -0.50 -10.50
C LEU A 99 -14.00 -1.93 -10.03
N THR A 100 -13.82 -2.15 -8.73
CA THR A 100 -13.63 -3.49 -8.15
C THR A 100 -14.78 -4.41 -8.50
N ILE A 101 -16.03 -3.94 -8.38
CA ILE A 101 -17.22 -4.74 -8.69
C ILE A 101 -17.26 -5.07 -10.19
N LEU A 102 -16.96 -4.11 -11.06
CA LEU A 102 -16.94 -4.31 -12.51
C LEU A 102 -15.88 -5.33 -12.95
N LEU A 103 -14.68 -5.28 -12.36
CA LEU A 103 -13.59 -6.21 -12.64
C LEU A 103 -13.82 -7.63 -12.08
N SER A 104 -14.67 -7.75 -11.06
CA SER A 104 -15.00 -9.03 -10.42
C SER A 104 -16.12 -9.82 -11.11
N ARG A 105 -16.67 -9.31 -12.22
CA ARG A 105 -17.64 -10.01 -13.08
C ARG A 105 -16.95 -10.64 -14.28
#